data_AF-A0A7V3MHT7-F1
#
_entry.id   AF-A0A7V3MHT7-F1
#
_cell.length_a   1.000
_cell.length_b   1.000
_cell.length_c   1.000
_cell.angle_alpha   90.00
_cell.angle_beta   90.00
_cell.angle_gamma   90.00
#
_symmetry.space_group_name_H-M   'P 1'
#
loop_
_entity.id
_entity.type
_entity.pdbx_description
1 polymer ?
#
loop_
_entity_poly.entity_id
_entity_poly.type
_entity_poly.pdbx_seq_one_letter_code
_entity_poly.pdbx_strand_id
1 'polypeptide(L)'
;MQRSATADRKVWRGRATRATVAALLLTSGALAGLPPASAISPPTIDPAAVPPDGPPGPPAPMKQTAYCTEVGVLPGTDFKVPPQYMDMLNLPEAWQFGRGAGVKVAVIDTGVTPHPRLPHLIPGGDYIMGGDGLSDCDAHGTIVASMIGAAPASGAVPLPPAPRKPVTIPTTEPPPKAPPPQTVTLSPLPQTVT
;
A
#
# COMPACT_ATOMS: atom_id res chain seq x y z
N MET A 1 -58.69 57.23 -26.80
CA MET A 1 -58.76 55.75 -26.80
C MET A 1 -57.61 55.21 -25.96
N GLN A 2 -57.91 54.36 -24.95
CA GLN A 2 -57.09 53.26 -24.37
C GLN A 2 -55.60 53.49 -24.01
N ARG A 3 -55.01 53.05 -22.90
CA ARG A 3 -55.38 52.17 -21.76
C ARG A 3 -54.40 52.49 -20.61
N SER A 4 -54.90 52.74 -19.40
CA SER A 4 -54.08 52.63 -18.18
C SER A 4 -53.75 51.16 -17.94
N ALA A 5 -52.47 50.82 -17.88
CA ALA A 5 -52.00 49.54 -17.35
C ALA A 5 -51.48 49.78 -15.92
N THR A 6 -52.38 49.68 -14.95
CA THR A 6 -52.00 49.43 -13.56
C THR A 6 -51.42 48.01 -13.50
N ALA A 7 -50.09 47.90 -13.59
CA ALA A 7 -49.39 46.65 -13.40
C ALA A 7 -49.63 46.16 -11.95
N ASP A 8 -50.36 45.06 -11.84
CA ASP A 8 -50.87 44.51 -10.59
C ASP A 8 -49.74 43.85 -9.78
N ARG A 9 -49.02 44.69 -8.99
CA ARG A 9 -47.94 44.28 -8.06
C ARG A 9 -48.40 43.21 -7.04
N LYS A 10 -49.72 42.99 -6.89
CA LYS A 10 -50.31 42.06 -5.91
C LYS A 10 -50.20 40.60 -6.36
N VAL A 11 -50.29 40.33 -7.66
CA VAL A 11 -50.24 38.96 -8.23
C VAL A 11 -48.82 38.37 -8.18
N TRP A 12 -47.79 39.20 -8.34
CA TRP A 12 -46.39 38.76 -8.26
C TRP A 12 -45.99 38.34 -6.82
N ARG A 13 -46.47 39.07 -5.81
CA ARG A 13 -46.19 38.77 -4.40
C ARG A 13 -46.75 37.42 -3.94
N GLY A 14 -47.92 37.00 -4.43
CA GLY A 14 -48.55 35.73 -4.06
C GLY A 14 -47.96 34.48 -4.73
N ARG A 15 -47.37 34.62 -5.93
CA ARG A 15 -46.65 33.52 -6.61
C ARG A 15 -45.28 33.27 -5.98
N ALA A 16 -44.59 34.33 -5.56
CA ALA A 16 -43.30 34.22 -4.87
C ALA A 16 -43.41 33.54 -3.49
N THR A 17 -44.46 33.81 -2.72
CA THR A 17 -44.71 33.16 -1.42
C THR A 17 -45.11 31.69 -1.56
N ARG A 18 -45.91 31.34 -2.57
CA ARG A 18 -46.29 29.94 -2.82
C ARG A 18 -45.11 29.09 -3.30
N ALA A 19 -44.24 29.65 -4.14
CA ALA A 19 -43.04 28.96 -4.60
C ALA A 19 -42.02 28.73 -3.45
N THR A 20 -41.88 29.69 -2.53
CA THR A 20 -41.00 29.54 -1.35
C THR A 20 -41.53 28.51 -0.36
N VAL A 21 -42.84 28.50 -0.08
CA VAL A 21 -43.44 27.50 0.81
C VAL A 21 -43.34 26.08 0.22
N ALA A 22 -43.58 25.91 -1.09
CA ALA A 22 -43.44 24.62 -1.75
C ALA A 22 -41.98 24.12 -1.74
N ALA A 23 -41.00 25.00 -1.98
CA ALA A 23 -39.59 24.66 -1.91
C ALA A 23 -39.14 24.28 -0.48
N LEU A 24 -39.64 24.97 0.55
CA LEU A 24 -39.38 24.64 1.96
C LEU A 24 -39.95 23.27 2.35
N LEU A 25 -41.16 22.93 1.89
CA LEU A 25 -41.78 21.62 2.17
C LEU A 25 -41.07 20.47 1.44
N LEU A 26 -40.67 20.67 0.19
CA LEU A 26 -39.90 19.67 -0.60
C LEU A 26 -38.50 19.41 -0.01
N THR A 27 -37.82 20.46 0.46
CA THR A 27 -36.49 20.32 1.09
C THR A 27 -36.58 19.69 2.47
N SER A 28 -37.60 20.00 3.26
CA SER A 28 -37.81 19.40 4.59
C SER A 28 -38.11 17.90 4.51
N GLY A 29 -38.89 17.47 3.51
CA GLY A 29 -39.18 16.06 3.26
C GLY A 29 -37.95 15.25 2.80
N ALA A 30 -37.02 15.88 2.07
CA ALA A 30 -35.80 15.23 1.58
C ALA A 30 -34.77 14.93 2.69
N LEU A 31 -34.84 15.61 3.84
CA LEU A 31 -34.00 15.32 5.01
C LEU A 31 -34.65 14.41 6.05
N ALA A 32 -35.98 14.24 6.00
CA ALA A 32 -36.71 13.35 6.91
C ALA A 32 -36.49 11.88 6.51
N GLY A 33 -35.61 11.19 7.24
CA GLY A 33 -35.31 9.76 7.01
C GLY A 33 -33.90 9.46 6.52
N LEU A 34 -33.03 10.48 6.41
CA LEU A 34 -31.60 10.22 6.24
C LEU A 34 -31.06 9.51 7.50
N PRO A 35 -30.33 8.39 7.37
CA PRO A 35 -29.70 7.76 8.52
C PRO A 35 -28.72 8.74 9.17
N PRO A 36 -28.61 8.78 10.51
CA PRO A 36 -27.59 9.60 11.16
C PRO A 36 -26.21 9.13 10.67
N ALA A 37 -25.48 10.00 9.99
CA ALA A 37 -24.07 9.80 9.70
C ALA A 37 -23.31 9.96 11.02
N SER A 38 -23.08 8.84 11.71
CA SER A 38 -22.22 8.81 12.88
C SER A 38 -20.78 8.66 12.40
N ALA A 39 -19.91 9.62 12.73
CA ALA A 39 -18.49 9.43 12.55
C ALA A 39 -18.01 8.37 13.56
N ILE A 40 -17.15 7.46 13.11
CA ILE A 40 -16.39 6.63 14.06
C ILE A 40 -15.51 7.60 14.85
N SER A 41 -15.65 7.57 16.18
CA SER A 41 -14.80 8.38 17.06
C SER A 41 -13.34 7.96 16.90
N PRO A 42 -12.38 8.89 16.96
CA PRO A 42 -10.96 8.53 16.97
C PRO A 42 -10.65 7.46 18.03
N PRO A 43 -9.74 6.50 17.74
CA PRO A 43 -9.39 5.50 18.73
C PRO A 43 -8.76 6.15 19.95
N THR A 44 -9.17 5.69 21.14
CA THR A 44 -8.55 6.09 22.40
C THR A 44 -7.44 5.11 22.77
N ILE A 45 -6.29 5.62 23.23
CA ILE A 45 -5.18 4.79 23.72
C ILE A 45 -5.47 4.35 25.15
N ASP A 46 -5.38 3.04 25.41
CA ASP A 46 -5.33 2.48 26.76
C ASP A 46 -3.86 2.23 27.15
N PRO A 47 -3.27 3.03 28.07
CA PRO A 47 -1.89 2.84 28.50
C PRO A 47 -1.64 1.52 29.23
N ALA A 48 -2.68 0.85 29.74
CA ALA A 48 -2.55 -0.44 30.42
C ALA A 48 -2.53 -1.64 29.45
N ALA A 49 -2.86 -1.44 28.17
CA ALA A 49 -2.98 -2.49 27.16
C ALA A 49 -1.67 -2.76 26.37
N VAL A 50 -0.51 -2.49 26.96
CA VAL A 50 0.78 -2.78 26.32
C VAL A 50 0.97 -4.30 26.20
N PRO A 51 1.27 -4.86 25.01
CA PRO A 51 1.50 -6.29 24.86
C PRO A 51 2.78 -6.73 25.59
N PRO A 52 2.89 -8.00 25.99
CA PRO A 52 4.08 -8.51 26.65
C PRO A 52 5.31 -8.46 25.73
N ASP A 53 6.47 -8.13 26.30
CA ASP A 53 7.77 -8.19 25.63
C ASP A 53 8.31 -9.64 25.64
N GLY A 54 7.66 -10.49 24.85
CA GLY A 54 8.06 -11.89 24.65
C GLY A 54 9.07 -12.04 23.50
N PRO A 55 9.71 -13.21 23.36
CA PRO A 55 10.53 -13.50 22.19
C PRO A 55 9.76 -13.23 20.89
N PRO A 56 10.38 -12.60 19.88
CA PRO A 56 9.75 -12.39 18.57
C PRO A 56 9.25 -13.69 17.97
N GLY A 57 8.01 -13.67 17.48
CA GLY A 57 7.38 -14.83 16.90
C GLY A 57 5.92 -14.56 16.54
N PRO A 58 5.35 -15.36 15.62
CA PRO A 58 3.97 -15.16 15.20
C PRO A 58 2.99 -15.59 16.31
N PRO A 59 1.79 -14.98 16.39
CA PRO A 59 0.76 -15.39 17.35
C PRO A 59 0.15 -16.78 17.04
N ALA A 60 0.40 -17.32 15.84
CA ALA A 60 -0.02 -18.64 15.40
C ALA A 60 1.01 -19.23 14.42
N PRO A 61 1.08 -20.56 14.22
CA PRO A 61 2.02 -21.15 13.26
C PRO A 61 1.82 -20.62 11.84
N MET A 62 2.91 -20.18 11.21
CA MET A 62 2.93 -19.66 9.84
C MET A 62 3.51 -20.68 8.86
N LYS A 63 3.20 -20.49 7.57
CA LYS A 63 3.71 -21.32 6.48
C LYS A 63 4.01 -20.45 5.27
N GLN A 64 5.18 -20.65 4.67
CA GLN A 64 5.51 -20.05 3.38
C GLN A 64 4.71 -20.71 2.25
N THR A 65 3.99 -19.90 1.48
CA THR A 65 3.08 -20.37 0.41
C THR A 65 3.57 -19.98 -0.99
N ALA A 66 4.60 -19.14 -1.09
CA ALA A 66 5.16 -18.66 -2.34
C ALA A 66 6.69 -18.67 -2.31
N TYR A 67 7.29 -18.58 -3.50
CA TYR A 67 8.72 -18.32 -3.63
C TYR A 67 9.09 -16.94 -3.11
N CYS A 68 10.31 -16.82 -2.59
CA CYS A 68 10.84 -15.51 -2.29
C CYS A 68 10.97 -14.68 -3.57
N THR A 69 10.66 -13.39 -3.44
CA THR A 69 10.70 -12.42 -4.52
C THR A 69 12.15 -12.15 -4.91
N GLU A 70 12.44 -12.28 -6.20
CA GLU A 70 13.70 -11.81 -6.78
C GLU A 70 13.50 -10.40 -7.35
N VAL A 71 14.42 -9.49 -7.06
CA VAL A 71 14.43 -8.14 -7.62
C VAL A 71 15.20 -8.08 -8.94
N GLY A 72 14.67 -7.29 -9.87
CA GLY A 72 15.30 -6.99 -11.15
C GLY A 72 15.57 -5.50 -11.32
N VAL A 73 16.24 -5.17 -12.41
CA VAL A 73 16.51 -3.78 -12.83
C VAL A 73 15.71 -3.49 -14.09
N LEU A 74 15.08 -2.32 -14.16
CA LEU A 74 14.37 -1.90 -15.37
C LEU A 74 15.37 -1.64 -16.51
N PRO A 75 15.06 -2.05 -17.76
CA PRO A 75 15.92 -1.77 -18.91
C PRO A 75 16.23 -0.27 -19.03
N GLY A 76 17.50 0.05 -19.29
CA GLY A 76 17.96 1.45 -19.43
C GLY A 76 18.18 2.20 -18.10
N THR A 77 18.08 1.54 -16.95
CA THR A 77 18.43 2.16 -15.66
C THR A 77 19.91 2.53 -15.62
N ASP A 78 20.22 3.81 -15.38
CA ASP A 78 21.57 4.29 -15.11
C ASP A 78 21.77 4.55 -13.62
N PHE A 79 22.48 3.65 -12.94
CA PHE A 79 22.79 3.78 -11.50
C PHE A 79 23.88 4.82 -11.18
N LYS A 80 24.50 5.45 -12.19
CA LYS A 80 25.40 6.58 -11.96
C LYS A 80 24.62 7.85 -11.62
N VAL A 81 23.35 7.91 -12.01
CA VAL A 81 22.46 9.01 -11.69
C VAL A 81 21.79 8.72 -10.35
N PRO A 82 21.87 9.63 -9.36
CA PRO A 82 21.16 9.45 -8.10
C PRO A 82 19.64 9.43 -8.34
N PRO A 83 18.89 8.67 -7.53
CA PRO A 83 17.45 8.66 -7.65
C PRO A 83 16.86 10.03 -7.30
N GLN A 84 15.82 10.43 -8.03
CA GLN A 84 15.25 11.78 -8.02
C GLN A 84 14.77 12.26 -6.64
N TYR A 85 14.41 11.35 -5.73
CA TYR A 85 14.01 11.72 -4.37
C TYR A 85 15.16 12.38 -3.59
N MET A 86 16.42 12.09 -3.92
CA MET A 86 17.58 12.68 -3.22
C MET A 86 17.72 14.16 -3.56
N ASP A 87 17.44 14.53 -4.81
CA ASP A 87 17.43 15.92 -5.28
C ASP A 87 16.22 16.66 -4.72
N MET A 88 15.03 16.05 -4.77
CA MET A 88 13.79 16.62 -4.22
C MET A 88 13.91 16.97 -2.72
N LEU A 89 14.59 16.12 -1.95
CA LEU A 89 14.80 16.33 -0.51
C LEU A 89 16.06 17.14 -0.19
N ASN A 90 16.84 17.52 -1.22
CA ASN A 90 18.14 18.18 -1.08
C ASN A 90 19.07 17.48 -0.06
N LEU A 91 19.19 16.16 -0.17
CA LEU A 91 19.98 15.35 0.76
C LEU A 91 21.46 15.78 0.87
N PRO A 92 22.16 16.20 -0.22
CA PRO A 92 23.53 16.68 -0.11
C PRO A 92 23.69 17.87 0.85
N GLU A 93 22.73 18.79 0.88
CA GLU A 93 22.71 19.92 1.81
C GLU A 93 22.38 19.46 3.23
N ALA A 94 21.34 18.62 3.39
CA ALA A 94 20.96 18.09 4.70
C ALA A 94 22.12 17.36 5.40
N TRP A 95 22.94 16.64 4.62
CA TRP A 95 24.09 15.89 5.13
C TRP A 95 25.25 16.75 5.62
N GLN A 96 25.29 18.06 5.33
CA GLN A 96 26.24 18.98 5.95
C GLN A 96 25.94 19.19 7.45
N PHE A 97 24.69 19.00 7.86
CA PHE A 97 24.26 19.16 9.25
C PHE A 97 24.25 17.85 10.02
N GLY A 98 23.99 16.72 9.35
CA GLY A 98 24.02 15.42 9.98
C GLY A 98 23.71 14.26 9.03
N ARG A 99 24.27 13.09 9.35
CA ARG A 99 24.07 11.84 8.58
C ARG A 99 23.50 10.70 9.42
N GLY A 100 22.97 11.01 10.61
CA GLY A 100 22.39 10.01 11.51
C GLY A 100 23.40 9.21 12.35
N ALA A 101 24.65 9.67 12.47
CA ALA A 101 25.64 8.98 13.31
C ALA A 101 25.15 8.83 14.76
N GLY A 102 25.20 7.61 15.29
CA GLY A 102 24.73 7.27 16.64
C GLY A 102 23.21 7.05 16.76
N VAL A 103 22.42 7.30 15.70
CA VAL A 103 20.98 7.05 15.70
C VAL A 103 20.72 5.60 15.28
N LYS A 104 19.92 4.88 16.07
CA LYS A 104 19.42 3.55 15.74
C LYS A 104 18.00 3.66 15.20
N VAL A 105 17.74 3.03 14.05
CA VAL A 105 16.42 2.97 13.42
C VAL A 105 15.97 1.52 13.36
N ALA A 106 14.81 1.21 13.92
CA ALA A 106 14.17 -0.09 13.78
C ALA A 106 13.40 -0.15 12.44
N VAL A 107 13.58 -1.23 11.69
CA VAL A 107 12.87 -1.47 10.43
C VAL A 107 11.90 -2.64 10.66
N ILE A 108 10.61 -2.31 10.80
CA ILE A 108 9.53 -3.29 10.92
C ILE A 108 8.98 -3.53 9.52
N ASP A 109 9.46 -4.59 8.88
CA ASP A 109 9.22 -4.86 7.45
C ASP A 109 9.33 -6.37 7.18
N THR A 110 9.48 -6.78 5.92
CA THR A 110 9.59 -8.19 5.47
C THR A 110 10.93 -8.85 5.79
N GLY A 111 11.73 -8.23 6.66
CA GLY A 111 13.12 -8.58 6.96
C GLY A 111 14.12 -7.81 6.10
N VAL A 112 15.41 -7.95 6.40
CA VAL A 112 16.49 -7.26 5.68
C VAL A 112 17.61 -8.23 5.34
N THR A 113 17.87 -8.44 4.05
CA THR A 113 18.98 -9.29 3.61
C THR A 113 20.32 -8.58 3.87
N PRO A 114 21.28 -9.20 4.57
CA PRO A 114 22.61 -8.65 4.77
C PRO A 114 23.29 -8.26 3.45
N HIS A 115 23.82 -7.05 3.40
CA HIS A 115 24.42 -6.48 2.20
C HIS A 115 25.65 -5.64 2.55
N PRO A 116 26.71 -5.59 1.72
CA PRO A 116 27.91 -4.78 2.01
C PRO A 116 27.64 -3.29 2.23
N ARG A 117 26.57 -2.76 1.63
CA ARG A 117 26.11 -1.37 1.86
C ARG A 117 25.27 -1.21 3.12
N LEU A 118 24.97 -2.28 3.86
CA LEU A 118 24.28 -2.27 5.15
C LEU A 118 25.18 -2.90 6.23
N PRO A 119 26.37 -2.33 6.52
CA PRO A 119 27.39 -2.97 7.36
C PRO A 119 27.05 -2.99 8.86
N HIS A 120 25.96 -2.33 9.27
CA HIS A 120 25.61 -2.13 10.68
C HIS A 120 24.22 -2.68 11.03
N LEU A 121 23.74 -3.69 10.29
CA LEU A 121 22.50 -4.37 10.64
C LEU A 121 22.64 -5.06 12.00
N ILE A 122 21.62 -4.87 12.82
CA ILE A 122 21.46 -5.51 14.12
C ILE A 122 20.22 -6.40 14.00
N PRO A 123 20.30 -7.69 14.35
CA PRO A 123 19.12 -8.55 14.36
C PRO A 123 18.01 -7.99 15.26
N GLY A 124 16.78 -7.99 14.74
CA GLY A 124 15.59 -7.45 15.41
C GLY A 124 14.54 -8.49 15.77
N GLY A 125 14.72 -9.73 15.29
CA GLY A 125 13.73 -10.80 15.43
C GLY A 125 12.78 -10.92 14.23
N ASP A 126 12.02 -12.00 14.21
CA ASP A 126 11.04 -12.29 13.17
C ASP A 126 9.69 -12.71 13.79
N TYR A 127 8.62 -12.02 13.39
CA TYR A 127 7.24 -12.27 13.82
C TYR A 127 6.45 -13.13 12.82
N ILE A 128 7.09 -13.72 11.81
CA ILE A 128 6.48 -14.56 10.78
C ILE A 128 6.96 -16.01 10.90
N MET A 129 8.22 -16.32 10.54
CA MET A 129 8.73 -17.70 10.52
C MET A 129 9.57 -18.03 11.77
N GLY A 130 9.88 -17.01 12.57
CA GLY A 130 10.83 -17.09 13.68
C GLY A 130 12.26 -16.98 13.16
N GLY A 131 13.13 -16.37 13.96
CA GLY A 131 14.49 -16.04 13.54
C GLY A 131 14.91 -14.65 13.99
N ASP A 132 15.87 -14.08 13.28
CA ASP A 132 16.63 -12.91 13.71
C ASP A 132 16.27 -11.63 12.89
N GLY A 133 15.41 -11.78 11.88
CA GLY A 133 14.95 -10.69 11.00
C GLY A 133 15.90 -10.37 9.83
N LEU A 134 17.00 -11.12 9.67
CA LEU A 134 18.00 -10.92 8.61
C LEU A 134 17.74 -11.77 7.35
N SER A 135 16.48 -12.13 7.11
CA SER A 135 16.03 -12.80 5.89
C SER A 135 14.87 -12.01 5.31
N ASP A 136 14.98 -11.60 4.05
CA ASP A 136 13.93 -10.86 3.35
C ASP A 136 13.41 -11.69 2.17
N CYS A 137 12.23 -12.27 2.32
CA CYS A 137 11.62 -13.12 1.29
C CYS A 137 10.77 -12.31 0.29
N ASP A 138 10.55 -11.03 0.55
CA ASP A 138 9.69 -10.16 -0.28
C ASP A 138 10.49 -9.04 -0.96
N ALA A 139 11.78 -8.94 -0.63
CA ALA A 139 12.73 -7.92 -1.07
C ALA A 139 12.39 -6.47 -0.67
N HIS A 140 11.28 -6.26 0.04
CA HIS A 140 10.77 -4.93 0.38
C HIS A 140 11.59 -4.30 1.50
N GLY A 141 11.78 -5.01 2.62
CA GLY A 141 12.50 -4.48 3.78
C GLY A 141 13.97 -4.16 3.47
N THR A 142 14.62 -4.92 2.59
CA THR A 142 15.98 -4.61 2.12
C THR A 142 16.02 -3.30 1.33
N ILE A 143 15.02 -3.03 0.47
CA ILE A 143 14.90 -1.77 -0.26
C ILE A 143 14.65 -0.60 0.72
N VAL A 144 13.73 -0.77 1.67
CA VAL A 144 13.42 0.24 2.70
C VAL A 144 14.67 0.56 3.54
N ALA A 145 15.36 -0.46 4.05
CA ALA A 145 16.60 -0.30 4.80
C ALA A 145 17.68 0.42 3.98
N SER A 146 17.75 0.16 2.67
CA SER A 146 18.70 0.83 1.80
C SER A 146 18.44 2.33 1.65
N MET A 147 17.17 2.75 1.63
CA MET A 147 16.79 4.17 1.58
C MET A 147 17.10 4.89 2.89
N ILE A 148 17.00 4.19 4.03
CA ILE A 148 17.25 4.74 5.36
C ILE A 148 18.74 4.94 5.62
N GLY A 149 19.56 3.91 5.33
CA GLY A 149 20.91 3.83 5.91
C GLY A 149 21.97 3.14 5.07
N ALA A 150 21.76 2.96 3.75
CA ALA A 150 22.81 2.37 2.93
C ALA A 150 24.07 3.26 2.89
N ALA A 151 25.23 2.64 3.10
CA ALA A 151 26.51 3.24 2.82
C ALA A 151 26.59 3.66 1.33
N PRO A 152 27.33 4.74 0.99
CA PRO A 152 27.58 5.11 -0.39
C PRO A 152 28.16 3.95 -1.21
N ALA A 153 27.78 3.84 -2.48
CA ALA A 153 28.36 2.84 -3.36
C ALA A 153 29.79 3.24 -3.74
N SER A 154 30.78 2.37 -3.54
CA SER A 154 32.18 2.59 -3.95
C SER A 154 32.43 2.29 -5.44
N GLY A 155 31.43 2.48 -6.31
CA GLY A 155 31.52 2.07 -7.71
C GLY A 155 31.54 0.56 -7.94
N ALA A 156 31.14 -0.25 -6.95
CA ALA A 156 31.06 -1.69 -7.10
C ALA A 156 30.02 -2.09 -8.16
N VAL A 157 30.46 -2.89 -9.12
CA VAL A 157 29.66 -3.51 -10.18
C VAL A 157 28.52 -4.30 -9.52
N PRO A 158 27.28 -4.27 -10.06
CA PRO A 158 26.20 -5.13 -9.59
C PRO A 158 26.69 -6.57 -9.50
N LEU A 159 26.40 -7.26 -8.39
CA LEU A 159 26.65 -8.69 -8.29
C LEU A 159 25.91 -9.40 -9.45
N PRO A 160 26.52 -10.41 -10.08
CA PRO A 160 25.86 -11.14 -11.16
C PRO A 160 24.54 -11.72 -10.66
N PRO A 161 23.48 -11.71 -11.48
CA PRO A 161 22.22 -12.32 -11.10
C PRO A 161 22.45 -13.78 -10.74
N ALA A 162 21.96 -14.20 -9.57
CA ALA A 162 21.98 -15.59 -9.18
C ALA A 162 21.22 -16.43 -10.23
N PRO A 163 21.67 -17.66 -10.52
CA PRO A 163 21.04 -18.49 -11.54
C PRO A 163 19.57 -18.75 -11.22
N ARG A 164 18.70 -18.33 -12.15
CA ARG A 164 17.26 -18.62 -12.20
C ARG A 164 17.02 -20.11 -12.39
N LYS A 165 17.04 -20.88 -11.31
CA LYS A 165 16.33 -22.15 -11.23
C LYS A 165 15.07 -21.91 -10.39
N PRO A 166 13.91 -22.47 -10.77
CA PRO A 166 12.84 -22.65 -9.80
C PRO A 166 13.41 -23.54 -8.70
N VAL A 167 13.85 -22.93 -7.61
CA VAL A 167 13.97 -23.63 -6.33
C VAL A 167 12.55 -24.12 -6.06
N THR A 168 12.33 -25.35 -5.62
CA THR A 168 10.99 -25.80 -5.18
C THR A 168 10.66 -25.13 -3.85
N ILE A 169 9.39 -24.74 -3.61
CA ILE A 169 9.03 -24.12 -2.32
C ILE A 169 9.43 -25.17 -1.28
N PRO A 170 10.23 -24.83 -0.25
CA PRO A 170 10.54 -25.79 0.79
C PRO A 170 9.24 -26.15 1.52
N THR A 171 8.53 -27.17 1.04
CA THR A 171 7.37 -27.74 1.69
C THR A 171 7.67 -29.20 1.98
N THR A 172 7.24 -29.65 3.16
CA THR A 172 7.13 -31.07 3.50
C THR A 172 5.80 -31.67 3.02
N GLU A 173 5.00 -30.90 2.28
CA GLU A 173 3.69 -31.33 1.79
C GLU A 173 3.84 -32.00 0.42
N PRO A 174 3.19 -33.16 0.19
CA PRO A 174 3.15 -33.76 -1.13
C PRO A 174 2.62 -32.75 -2.17
N PRO A 175 3.12 -32.79 -3.42
CA PRO A 175 2.58 -31.96 -4.49
C PRO A 175 1.04 -32.11 -4.56
N PRO A 176 0.29 -31.01 -4.79
CA PRO A 176 -1.14 -31.12 -5.00
C PRO A 176 -1.41 -32.11 -6.13
N LYS A 177 -2.36 -33.04 -5.91
CA LYS A 177 -2.79 -33.98 -6.95
C LYS A 177 -3.22 -33.18 -8.17
N ALA A 178 -2.65 -33.48 -9.34
CA ALA A 178 -2.99 -32.78 -10.58
C ALA A 178 -4.52 -32.74 -10.75
N PRO A 179 -5.10 -31.58 -11.10
CA PRO A 179 -6.52 -31.52 -11.40
C PRO A 179 -6.82 -32.52 -12.54
N PRO A 180 -8.00 -33.17 -12.54
CA PRO A 180 -8.38 -34.02 -13.66
C PRO A 180 -8.32 -33.20 -14.96
N PRO A 181 -7.97 -33.82 -16.11
CA PRO A 181 -7.94 -33.13 -17.39
C PRO A 181 -9.25 -32.36 -17.59
N GLN A 182 -9.16 -31.05 -17.61
CA GLN A 182 -10.30 -30.19 -17.93
C GLN A 182 -10.49 -30.33 -19.44
N THR A 183 -11.36 -31.25 -19.87
CA THR A 183 -11.78 -31.29 -21.27
C THR A 183 -12.63 -30.05 -21.52
N VAL A 184 -12.01 -28.99 -22.06
CA VAL A 184 -12.73 -27.83 -22.56
C VAL A 184 -13.42 -28.24 -23.86
N THR A 185 -14.68 -28.62 -23.78
CA THR A 185 -15.52 -28.87 -24.96
C THR A 185 -15.96 -27.53 -25.52
N LEU A 186 -15.38 -27.12 -26.65
CA LEU A 186 -15.88 -26.00 -27.44
C LEU A 186 -17.11 -26.49 -28.23
N SER A 187 -18.30 -25.98 -27.90
CA SER A 187 -19.46 -26.18 -28.76
C SER A 187 -19.27 -25.40 -30.07
N PRO A 188 -19.38 -26.04 -31.25
CA PRO A 188 -19.35 -25.32 -32.51
C PRO A 188 -20.55 -24.39 -32.63
N LEU A 189 -20.33 -23.19 -33.20
CA LEU A 189 -21.39 -22.24 -33.53
C LEU A 189 -22.41 -22.90 -34.48
N PRO A 190 -23.73 -22.63 -34.33
CA PRO A 190 -24.73 -23.17 -35.22
C PRO A 190 -24.46 -22.71 -36.65
N GLN A 191 -24.36 -23.66 -37.58
CA GLN A 191 -24.28 -23.34 -39.01
C GLN A 191 -25.63 -22.83 -39.47
N THR A 192 -25.70 -21.55 -39.84
CA THR A 192 -26.85 -20.96 -40.51
C THR A 192 -26.94 -21.59 -41.91
N VAL A 193 -27.95 -22.43 -42.12
CA VAL A 193 -28.32 -22.92 -43.46
C VAL A 193 -29.16 -21.83 -44.12
N THR A 194 -28.72 -21.37 -45.29
CA THR A 194 -29.49 -20.51 -46.22
C THR A 194 -30.69 -21.22 -46.81
#